data_AF-A0AAE1XI46-F1
#
_entry.id   AF-A0AAE1XI46-F1
#
_cell.length_a   1.000
_cell.length_b   1.000
_cell.length_c   1.000
_cell.angle_alpha   90.00
_cell.angle_beta   90.00
_cell.angle_gamma   90.00
#
_symmetry.space_group_name_H-M   'P 1'
#
loop_
_entity.id
_entity.type
_entity.pdbx_description
1 polymer ?
#
loop_
_entity_poly.entity_id
_entity_poly.type
_entity_poly.pdbx_seq_one_letter_code
_entity_poly.pdbx_strand_id
1 'polypeptide(L)'
;MMFYQAPGQIRVSHLAYADDLMIFTITCRQNMELLRDFLRAYERVSGQLINGSKSSFIMGRQASSLQMQAVQDVLGYQLKHLPITYLGVPLYKGNRKACLFDPIISRLRDLLQGWAMTNLSHGGRLALIRSVLHATPLHLLQVIHPPKSVLTTIERIFNGFFWGSYNGRKHIHWSSWAKACFPVAEGGLGVRSLADYVRAFSMKLWWRFRGKSSLWSEYLHGRYC
;
A
#
# COMPACT_ATOMS: atom_id res chain seq x y z
N MET A 1 5.40 7.01 27.81
CA MET A 1 4.89 7.07 26.42
C MET A 1 5.99 7.64 25.53
N MET A 2 6.59 6.87 24.62
CA MET A 2 7.57 7.39 23.64
C MET A 2 7.12 7.04 22.23
N PHE A 3 7.39 8.00 21.35
CA PHE A 3 6.82 8.19 20.04
C PHE A 3 7.84 7.73 18.97
N TYR A 4 7.41 7.51 17.72
CA TYR A 4 8.38 7.41 16.62
C TYR A 4 9.04 8.79 16.46
N GLN A 5 10.22 8.98 17.03
CA GLN A 5 10.88 10.27 17.12
C GLN A 5 11.83 10.45 15.94
N ALA A 6 11.50 11.38 15.05
CA ALA A 6 12.48 11.95 14.13
C ALA A 6 13.42 12.90 14.92
N PRO A 7 14.71 13.06 14.55
CA PRO A 7 15.61 14.06 15.14
C PRO A 7 15.15 15.51 14.89
N GLY A 8 14.05 15.94 15.52
CA GLY A 8 13.39 17.21 15.18
C GLY A 8 11.99 17.37 15.77
N GLN A 9 11.77 16.89 16.99
CA GLN A 9 10.69 17.32 17.90
C GLN A 9 9.26 16.80 17.68
N ILE A 10 8.89 16.24 16.51
CA ILE A 10 7.53 15.70 16.32
C ILE A 10 7.40 14.26 16.85
N ARG A 11 6.43 14.12 17.74
CA ARG A 11 6.12 12.92 18.50
C ARG A 11 4.84 12.29 17.97
N VAL A 12 4.95 11.30 17.08
CA VAL A 12 3.81 10.52 16.56
C VAL A 12 3.55 9.30 17.46
N SER A 13 2.40 9.28 18.15
CA SER A 13 2.01 8.19 19.07
C SER A 13 1.05 7.20 18.41
N HIS A 14 0.27 7.65 17.44
CA HIS A 14 -0.69 6.81 16.75
C HIS A 14 -1.00 7.35 15.35
N LEU A 15 -1.52 6.46 14.50
CA LEU A 15 -2.17 6.77 13.23
C LEU A 15 -3.57 6.18 13.28
N ALA A 16 -4.59 7.00 13.01
CA ALA A 16 -5.98 6.59 13.01
C ALA A 16 -6.62 6.91 11.67
N TYR A 17 -7.37 5.97 11.12
CA TYR A 17 -8.22 6.18 9.95
C TYR A 17 -9.48 5.34 10.08
N ALA A 18 -10.64 5.99 10.20
CA ALA A 18 -11.90 5.32 10.50
C ALA A 18 -11.77 4.39 11.73
N ASP A 19 -11.94 3.08 11.55
CA ASP A 19 -11.81 2.03 12.55
C ASP A 19 -10.38 1.46 12.69
N ASP A 20 -9.47 1.79 11.76
CA ASP A 20 -8.09 1.30 11.76
C ASP A 20 -7.16 2.19 12.58
N LEU A 21 -6.79 1.71 13.77
CA LEU A 21 -5.86 2.38 14.69
C LEU A 21 -4.51 1.65 14.78
N MET A 22 -3.42 2.37 14.55
CA MET A 22 -2.05 1.93 14.78
C MET A 22 -1.43 2.75 15.91
N ILE A 23 -1.01 2.09 16.99
CA ILE A 23 -0.41 2.74 18.16
C ILE A 23 1.09 2.41 18.23
N PHE A 24 1.91 3.43 18.42
CA PHE A 24 3.34 3.32 18.65
C PHE A 24 3.64 3.51 20.13
N THR A 25 4.33 2.54 20.73
CA THR A 25 4.68 2.57 22.14
C THR A 25 5.96 1.78 22.41
N ILE A 26 6.62 2.07 23.53
CA ILE A 26 7.76 1.28 24.01
C ILE A 26 7.24 0.05 24.73
N THR A 27 7.84 -1.08 24.42
CA THR A 27 7.54 -2.34 25.10
C THR A 27 8.12 -2.36 26.50
N CYS A 28 7.28 -1.99 27.47
CA CYS A 28 7.46 -2.35 28.87
C CYS A 28 6.09 -2.76 29.44
N ARG A 29 6.10 -3.62 30.46
CA ARG A 29 4.87 -4.17 31.05
C ARG A 29 3.92 -3.06 31.51
N GLN A 30 4.44 -2.05 32.20
CA GLN A 30 3.66 -0.89 32.66
C GLN A 30 2.97 -0.15 31.50
N ASN A 31 3.66 0.10 30.39
CA ASN A 31 3.04 0.75 29.22
C ASN A 31 1.97 -0.13 28.56
N MET A 32 2.13 -1.46 28.57
CA MET A 32 1.11 -2.37 28.03
C MET A 32 -0.12 -2.41 28.92
N GLU A 33 0.05 -2.37 30.25
CA GLU A 33 -1.06 -2.32 31.21
C GLU A 33 -1.82 -1.00 31.06
N LEU A 34 -1.12 0.14 30.97
CA LEU A 34 -1.74 1.43 30.69
C LEU A 34 -2.48 1.45 29.34
N LEU A 35 -1.91 0.82 28.30
CA LEU A 35 -2.56 0.72 27.00
C LEU A 35 -3.83 -0.13 27.09
N ARG A 36 -3.78 -1.29 27.76
CA ARG A 36 -4.96 -2.13 28.00
C ARG A 36 -6.05 -1.36 28.73
N ASP A 37 -5.69 -0.63 29.77
CA ASP A 37 -6.66 0.11 30.59
C ASP A 37 -7.26 1.28 29.81
N PHE A 38 -6.48 1.97 28.97
CA PHE A 38 -6.95 2.95 28.01
C PHE A 38 -7.96 2.36 27.02
N LEU A 39 -7.64 1.20 26.43
CA LEU A 39 -8.52 0.53 25.47
C LEU A 39 -9.83 0.07 26.14
N ARG A 40 -9.79 -0.47 27.36
CA ARG A 40 -11.00 -0.83 28.12
C ARG A 40 -11.84 0.39 28.51
N ALA A 41 -11.20 1.50 28.85
CA ALA A 41 -11.91 2.74 29.12
C ALA A 41 -12.62 3.24 27.85
N TYR A 42 -11.95 3.18 26.69
CA TYR A 42 -12.56 3.48 25.40
C TYR A 42 -13.79 2.61 25.14
N GLU A 43 -13.69 1.29 25.32
CA GLU A 43 -14.82 0.37 25.09
C GLU A 43 -16.03 0.72 25.99
N ARG A 44 -15.75 1.03 27.26
CA ARG A 44 -16.79 1.40 28.24
C ARG A 44 -17.48 2.71 27.90
N VAL A 45 -16.72 3.73 27.48
CA VAL A 45 -17.27 5.07 27.20
C VAL A 45 -17.94 5.13 25.83
N SER A 46 -17.35 4.49 24.82
CA SER A 46 -17.89 4.51 23.44
C SER A 46 -19.00 3.49 23.22
N GLY A 47 -19.08 2.43 24.03
CA GLY A 47 -19.93 1.27 23.79
C GLY A 47 -19.46 0.37 22.63
N GLN A 48 -18.31 0.67 22.02
CA GLN A 48 -17.73 -0.13 20.94
C GLN A 48 -16.78 -1.17 21.51
N LEU A 49 -16.74 -2.37 20.92
CA LEU A 49 -15.81 -3.43 21.30
C LEU A 49 -14.63 -3.49 20.35
N ILE A 50 -13.42 -3.63 20.90
CA ILE A 50 -12.21 -3.79 20.12
C ILE A 50 -12.12 -5.24 19.65
N ASN A 51 -11.91 -5.41 18.36
CA ASN A 51 -11.78 -6.74 17.78
C ASN A 51 -10.38 -7.32 18.02
N GLY A 52 -10.24 -8.13 19.08
CA GLY A 52 -8.98 -8.77 19.44
C GLY A 52 -8.43 -9.75 18.39
N SER A 53 -9.28 -10.37 17.56
CA SER A 53 -8.82 -11.29 16.51
C SER A 53 -8.28 -10.57 15.27
N LYS A 54 -8.74 -9.35 15.02
CA LYS A 54 -8.15 -8.44 14.00
C LYS A 54 -6.95 -7.66 14.53
N SER A 55 -6.92 -7.41 15.85
CA SER A 55 -5.85 -6.69 16.52
C SER A 55 -4.57 -7.54 16.59
N SER A 56 -3.43 -6.90 16.34
CA SER A 56 -2.14 -7.57 16.35
C SER A 56 -1.04 -6.57 16.71
N PHE A 57 0.06 -7.08 17.25
CA PHE A 57 1.21 -6.25 17.59
C PHE A 57 2.44 -6.66 16.78
N ILE A 58 3.34 -5.71 16.58
CA ILE A 58 4.60 -5.91 15.88
C ILE A 58 5.72 -5.42 16.77
N MET A 59 6.79 -6.20 16.85
CA MET A 59 7.96 -5.89 17.63
C MET A 59 9.17 -5.61 16.74
N GLY A 60 10.10 -4.80 17.24
CA GLY A 60 11.39 -4.59 16.59
C GLY A 60 12.21 -5.90 16.57
N ARG A 61 13.15 -6.01 15.63
CA ARG A 61 14.01 -7.21 15.46
C ARG A 61 14.81 -7.60 16.70
N GLN A 62 15.09 -6.65 17.60
CA GLN A 62 15.87 -6.85 18.82
C GLN A 62 15.01 -7.24 20.04
N ALA A 63 13.71 -7.42 19.87
CA ALA A 63 12.83 -7.80 20.96
C ALA A 63 13.14 -9.22 21.45
N SER A 64 13.23 -9.39 22.77
CA SER A 64 13.40 -10.72 23.38
C SER A 64 12.09 -11.49 23.39
N SER A 65 12.17 -12.82 23.46
CA SER A 65 11.00 -13.70 23.62
C SER A 65 10.19 -13.34 24.87
N LEU A 66 10.86 -12.99 25.97
CA LEU A 66 10.23 -12.52 27.20
C LEU A 66 9.40 -11.24 27.00
N GLN A 67 9.90 -10.29 26.21
CA GLN A 67 9.14 -9.08 25.89
C GLN A 67 7.92 -9.38 25.02
N MET A 68 8.04 -10.31 24.07
CA MET A 68 6.92 -10.71 23.22
C MET A 68 5.82 -11.40 24.04
N GLN A 69 6.20 -12.34 24.92
CA GLN A 69 5.28 -13.01 25.83
C GLN A 69 4.59 -12.02 26.76
N ALA A 70 5.33 -11.09 27.38
CA ALA A 70 4.75 -10.08 28.25
C ALA A 70 3.69 -9.21 27.55
N VAL A 71 3.89 -8.86 26.27
CA VAL A 71 2.88 -8.11 25.50
C VAL A 71 1.65 -8.98 25.22
N GLN A 72 1.87 -10.23 24.83
CA GLN A 72 0.80 -11.17 24.53
C GLN A 72 -0.04 -11.49 25.78
N ASP A 73 0.58 -11.63 26.94
CA ASP A 73 -0.09 -11.91 28.21
C ASP A 73 -0.95 -10.72 28.67
N VAL A 74 -0.49 -9.48 28.43
CA VAL A 74 -1.21 -8.28 28.87
C VAL A 74 -2.33 -7.87 27.90
N LEU A 75 -2.09 -7.93 26.59
CA LEU A 75 -3.03 -7.46 25.56
C LEU A 75 -3.87 -8.58 24.92
N GLY A 76 -3.40 -9.82 24.94
CA GLY A 76 -4.06 -10.96 24.28
C GLY A 76 -4.02 -10.92 22.74
N TYR A 77 -3.23 -10.02 22.14
CA TYR A 77 -3.14 -9.87 20.68
C TYR A 77 -2.12 -10.80 20.06
N GLN A 78 -2.31 -11.14 18.78
CA GLN A 78 -1.37 -11.98 18.05
C GLN A 78 -0.13 -11.20 17.61
N LEU A 79 1.04 -11.83 17.76
CA LEU A 79 2.29 -11.32 17.19
C LEU A 79 2.24 -11.45 15.67
N LYS A 80 2.52 -10.35 14.96
CA LYS A 80 2.77 -10.34 13.51
C LYS A 80 4.17 -9.85 13.20
N HIS A 81 4.65 -10.25 12.03
CA HIS A 81 5.92 -9.80 11.48
C HIS A 81 5.69 -8.97 10.21
N LEU A 82 6.57 -8.01 9.97
CA LEU A 82 6.57 -7.27 8.71
C LEU A 82 6.94 -8.22 7.54
N PRO A 83 6.32 -8.07 6.36
CA PRO A 83 5.39 -7.00 5.99
C PRO A 83 3.95 -7.24 6.48
N ILE A 84 3.27 -6.17 6.92
CA ILE A 84 1.83 -6.17 7.20
C ILE A 84 1.10 -5.19 6.28
N THR A 85 -0.20 -5.39 6.06
CA THR A 85 -1.01 -4.45 5.27
C THR A 85 -1.76 -3.49 6.19
N TYR A 86 -1.65 -2.19 5.93
CA TYR A 86 -2.40 -1.13 6.61
C TYR A 86 -3.03 -0.22 5.54
N LEU A 87 -4.36 -0.04 5.56
CA LEU A 87 -5.11 0.72 4.56
C LEU A 87 -4.84 0.29 3.11
N GLY A 88 -4.66 -1.02 2.89
CA GLY A 88 -4.33 -1.59 1.58
C GLY A 88 -2.88 -1.39 1.13
N VAL A 89 -2.02 -0.78 1.95
CA VAL A 89 -0.61 -0.53 1.67
C VAL A 89 0.27 -1.47 2.51
N PRO A 90 1.22 -2.21 1.90
CA PRO A 90 2.15 -3.03 2.64
C PRO A 90 3.18 -2.15 3.37
N LEU A 91 3.18 -2.23 4.70
CA LEU A 91 4.22 -1.70 5.56
C LEU A 91 5.35 -2.73 5.63
N TYR A 92 6.58 -2.29 5.35
CA TYR A 92 7.75 -3.16 5.32
C TYR A 92 8.97 -2.42 5.87
N LYS A 93 10.00 -3.19 6.24
CA LYS A 93 11.30 -2.66 6.68
C LYS A 93 12.39 -3.12 5.71
N GLY A 94 13.30 -2.21 5.37
CA GLY A 94 14.43 -2.46 4.48
C GLY A 94 14.10 -2.17 3.01
N ASN A 95 14.66 -2.96 2.10
CA ASN A 95 14.58 -2.69 0.67
C ASN A 95 13.19 -2.97 0.09
N ARG A 96 12.80 -2.17 -0.90
CA ARG A 96 11.59 -2.37 -1.70
C ARG A 96 11.69 -3.68 -2.51
N LYS A 97 11.09 -4.76 -2.02
CA LYS A 97 11.07 -6.05 -2.72
C LYS A 97 9.91 -6.10 -3.71
N ALA A 98 10.13 -6.77 -4.84
CA ALA A 98 9.07 -6.97 -5.84
C ALA A 98 7.87 -7.74 -5.26
N CYS A 99 8.10 -8.67 -4.33
CA CYS A 99 7.04 -9.47 -3.71
C CYS A 99 5.99 -8.67 -2.92
N LEU A 100 6.32 -7.43 -2.52
CA LEU A 100 5.34 -6.53 -1.88
C LEU A 100 4.18 -6.16 -2.81
N PHE A 101 4.38 -6.33 -4.13
CA PHE A 101 3.39 -6.02 -5.16
C PHE A 101 2.72 -7.28 -5.73
N ASP A 102 3.05 -8.47 -5.25
CA ASP A 102 2.39 -9.71 -5.69
C ASP A 102 0.87 -9.67 -5.46
N PRO A 103 0.34 -9.16 -4.31
CA PRO A 103 -1.11 -9.09 -4.11
C PRO A 103 -1.83 -8.24 -5.16
N ILE A 104 -1.24 -7.11 -5.58
CA ILE A 104 -1.85 -6.24 -6.60
C ILE A 104 -1.76 -6.88 -7.98
N ILE A 105 -0.66 -7.59 -8.28
CA ILE A 105 -0.50 -8.34 -9.53
C ILE A 105 -1.52 -9.48 -9.59
N SER A 106 -1.71 -10.23 -8.51
CA SER A 106 -2.72 -11.29 -8.43
C SER A 106 -4.13 -10.74 -8.64
N ARG A 107 -4.50 -9.66 -7.94
CA ARG A 107 -5.80 -8.99 -8.13
C ARG A 107 -6.05 -8.57 -9.57
N LEU A 108 -5.03 -8.05 -10.26
CA LEU A 108 -5.15 -7.72 -11.68
C LEU A 108 -5.40 -8.96 -12.55
N ARG A 109 -4.71 -10.07 -12.26
CA ARG A 109 -4.94 -11.34 -12.97
C ARG A 109 -6.35 -11.88 -12.72
N ASP A 110 -6.85 -11.80 -11.49
CA ASP A 110 -8.19 -12.28 -11.13
C ASP A 110 -9.27 -11.48 -11.88
N LEU A 111 -9.12 -10.15 -11.99
CA LEU A 111 -10.01 -9.30 -12.80
C LEU A 111 -10.00 -9.73 -14.27
N LEU A 112 -8.82 -10.01 -14.83
CA LEU A 112 -8.71 -10.48 -16.21
C LEU A 112 -9.35 -11.85 -16.42
N GLN A 113 -9.21 -12.77 -15.46
CA GLN A 113 -9.86 -14.08 -15.53
C GLN A 113 -11.39 -13.94 -15.52
N GLY A 114 -11.93 -13.03 -14.73
CA GLY A 114 -13.37 -12.72 -14.74
C GLY A 114 -13.85 -12.22 -16.10
N TRP A 115 -13.08 -11.37 -16.78
CA TRP A 115 -13.45 -10.85 -18.10
C TRP A 115 -13.07 -11.75 -19.27
N ALA A 116 -12.19 -12.72 -19.06
CA ALA A 116 -11.78 -13.67 -20.08
C ALA A 116 -12.96 -14.46 -20.67
N MET A 117 -14.01 -14.65 -19.87
CA MET A 117 -15.26 -15.32 -20.26
C MET A 117 -16.19 -14.43 -21.10
N THR A 118 -15.90 -13.13 -21.20
CA THR A 118 -16.69 -12.18 -21.97
C THR A 118 -16.00 -11.88 -23.31
N ASN A 119 -16.72 -12.01 -24.43
CA ASN A 119 -16.22 -11.68 -25.77
C ASN A 119 -16.16 -10.17 -25.96
N LEU A 120 -15.12 -9.54 -25.42
CA LEU A 120 -14.92 -8.10 -25.49
C LEU A 120 -14.23 -7.68 -26.80
N SER A 121 -14.74 -6.62 -27.41
CA SER A 121 -14.06 -5.92 -28.51
C SER A 121 -12.78 -5.23 -28.02
N HIS A 122 -11.88 -4.87 -28.94
CA HIS A 122 -10.67 -4.10 -28.61
C HIS A 122 -11.00 -2.77 -27.90
N GLY A 123 -12.08 -2.09 -28.32
CA GLY A 123 -12.56 -0.88 -27.66
C GLY A 123 -13.05 -1.14 -26.23
N GLY A 124 -13.78 -2.24 -26.00
CA GLY A 124 -14.22 -2.64 -24.66
C GLY A 124 -13.05 -2.97 -23.73
N ARG A 125 -12.04 -3.70 -24.23
CA ARG A 125 -10.82 -3.98 -23.47
C ARG A 125 -10.05 -2.70 -23.13
N LEU A 126 -9.94 -1.77 -24.06
CA LEU A 126 -9.31 -0.47 -23.83
C LEU A 126 -10.05 0.34 -22.75
N ALA A 127 -11.37 0.34 -22.79
CA ALA A 127 -12.20 1.01 -21.79
C ALA A 127 -11.97 0.43 -20.38
N LEU A 128 -11.91 -0.90 -20.25
CA LEU A 128 -11.62 -1.59 -18.98
C LEU A 128 -10.19 -1.34 -18.48
N ILE A 129 -9.22 -1.29 -19.39
CA ILE A 129 -7.84 -0.92 -19.05
C ILE A 129 -7.80 0.47 -18.42
N ARG A 130 -8.42 1.45 -19.08
CA ARG A 130 -8.41 2.85 -18.63
C ARG A 130 -9.18 3.06 -17.32
N SER A 131 -10.34 2.42 -17.17
CA SER A 131 -11.24 2.65 -16.03
C SER A 131 -10.90 1.82 -14.80
N VAL A 132 -10.60 0.52 -14.97
CA VAL A 132 -10.47 -0.41 -13.85
C VAL A 132 -9.02 -0.84 -13.63
N LEU A 133 -8.35 -1.36 -14.66
CA LEU A 133 -7.01 -1.94 -14.48
C LEU A 133 -5.98 -0.87 -14.14
N HIS A 134 -6.06 0.31 -14.75
CA HIS A 134 -5.20 1.43 -14.39
C HIS A 134 -5.44 1.91 -12.98
N ALA A 135 -6.71 2.10 -12.57
CA ALA A 135 -7.05 2.62 -11.25
C ALA A 135 -6.60 1.69 -10.11
N THR A 136 -6.64 0.38 -10.36
CA THR A 136 -6.34 -0.66 -9.37
C THR A 136 -4.98 -0.47 -8.68
N PRO A 137 -3.83 -0.36 -9.37
CA PRO A 137 -2.54 -0.12 -8.71
C PRO A 137 -2.31 1.33 -8.27
N LEU A 138 -3.07 2.34 -8.72
CA LEU A 138 -2.74 3.75 -8.45
C LEU A 138 -2.70 4.10 -6.97
N HIS A 139 -3.60 3.53 -6.15
CA HIS A 139 -3.61 3.80 -4.71
C HIS A 139 -2.27 3.42 -4.06
N LEU A 140 -1.67 2.31 -4.49
CA LEU A 140 -0.38 1.85 -4.00
C LEU A 140 0.78 2.68 -4.55
N LEU A 141 0.74 2.99 -5.86
CA LEU A 141 1.78 3.78 -6.55
C LEU A 141 1.87 5.23 -6.07
N GLN A 142 0.81 5.74 -5.44
CA GLN A 142 0.81 7.07 -4.81
C GLN A 142 1.68 7.15 -3.56
N VAL A 143 1.88 6.02 -2.87
CA VAL A 143 2.55 5.97 -1.57
C VAL A 143 3.89 5.25 -1.65
N ILE A 144 3.99 4.21 -2.49
CA ILE A 144 5.19 3.38 -2.64
C ILE A 144 5.72 3.50 -4.06
N HIS A 145 7.02 3.78 -4.17
CA HIS A 145 7.72 3.75 -5.45
C HIS A 145 8.15 2.31 -5.80
N PRO A 146 7.49 1.63 -6.76
CA PRO A 146 7.80 0.24 -7.11
C PRO A 146 9.13 0.09 -7.85
N PRO A 147 9.75 -1.10 -7.81
CA PRO A 147 10.80 -1.47 -8.76
C PRO A 147 10.29 -1.41 -10.21
N LYS A 148 11.16 -1.06 -11.16
CA LYS A 148 10.83 -1.04 -12.60
C LYS A 148 10.27 -2.38 -13.09
N SER A 149 10.80 -3.50 -12.58
CA SER A 149 10.33 -4.84 -12.92
C SER A 149 8.86 -5.08 -12.61
N VAL A 150 8.35 -4.50 -11.51
CA VAL A 150 6.92 -4.57 -11.13
C VAL A 150 6.07 -3.79 -12.13
N LEU A 151 6.48 -2.57 -12.47
CA LEU A 151 5.78 -1.75 -13.47
C LEU A 151 5.71 -2.47 -14.82
N THR A 152 6.84 -2.99 -15.29
CA THR A 152 6.89 -3.78 -16.53
C THR A 152 6.02 -5.03 -16.48
N THR A 153 5.92 -5.69 -15.32
CA THR A 153 5.06 -6.86 -15.14
C THR A 153 3.58 -6.47 -15.25
N ILE A 154 3.17 -5.39 -14.61
CA ILE A 154 1.78 -4.90 -14.69
C ILE A 154 1.45 -4.43 -16.11
N GLU A 155 2.32 -3.66 -16.76
CA GLU A 155 2.10 -3.20 -18.13
C GLU A 155 2.07 -4.38 -19.12
N ARG A 156 2.83 -5.45 -18.88
CA ARG A 156 2.74 -6.69 -19.66
C ARG A 156 1.36 -7.35 -19.53
N ILE A 157 0.77 -7.32 -18.33
CA ILE A 157 -0.59 -7.81 -18.08
C ILE A 157 -1.61 -6.97 -18.88
N PHE A 158 -1.48 -5.64 -18.87
CA PHE A 158 -2.37 -4.75 -19.64
C PHE A 158 -2.24 -4.99 -21.15
N ASN A 159 -1.00 -5.09 -21.64
CA ASN A 159 -0.69 -5.35 -23.04
C ASN A 159 -1.25 -6.72 -23.47
N GLY A 160 -1.02 -7.77 -22.68
CA GLY A 160 -1.57 -9.11 -22.95
C GLY A 160 -3.09 -9.10 -23.01
N PHE A 161 -3.75 -8.43 -22.08
CA PHE A 161 -5.21 -8.30 -22.09
C PHE A 161 -5.72 -7.56 -23.33
N PHE A 162 -5.13 -6.41 -23.67
CA PHE A 162 -5.56 -5.59 -24.80
C PHE A 162 -5.57 -6.39 -26.11
N TRP A 163 -4.45 -7.05 -26.42
CA TRP A 163 -4.31 -7.83 -27.65
C TRP A 163 -4.99 -9.20 -27.60
N GLY A 164 -5.50 -9.63 -26.44
CA GLY A 164 -6.12 -10.95 -26.30
C GLY A 164 -5.13 -12.09 -26.08
N SER A 165 -3.88 -11.76 -25.78
CA SER A 165 -2.82 -12.70 -25.38
C SER A 165 -2.92 -13.01 -23.88
N TYR A 166 -4.05 -13.56 -23.43
CA TYR A 166 -4.29 -13.98 -22.05
C TYR A 166 -4.74 -15.46 -21.98
N ASN A 167 -4.57 -16.12 -20.82
CA ASN A 167 -4.89 -17.54 -20.60
C ASN A 167 -4.24 -18.52 -21.61
N GLY A 168 -2.97 -18.31 -21.95
CA GLY A 168 -2.22 -19.19 -22.85
C GLY A 168 -2.54 -19.03 -24.34
N ARG A 169 -3.54 -18.21 -24.70
CA ARG A 169 -3.79 -17.81 -26.09
C ARG A 169 -2.73 -16.80 -26.49
N LYS A 170 -2.13 -16.99 -27.67
CA LYS A 170 -1.22 -16.02 -28.28
C LYS A 170 -1.97 -15.28 -29.37
N HIS A 171 -1.96 -13.96 -29.32
CA HIS A 171 -2.47 -13.11 -30.37
C HIS A 171 -1.36 -12.21 -30.91
N ILE A 172 -1.50 -11.74 -32.14
CA ILE A 172 -0.57 -10.80 -32.75
C ILE A 172 -0.67 -9.46 -32.01
N HIS A 173 0.48 -8.94 -31.59
CA HIS A 173 0.62 -7.59 -31.05
C HIS A 173 0.97 -6.65 -32.19
N TRP A 174 0.02 -5.81 -32.61
CA TRP A 174 0.22 -4.91 -33.76
C TRP A 174 1.07 -3.67 -33.44
N SER A 175 1.23 -3.33 -32.16
CA SER A 175 2.12 -2.26 -31.72
C SER A 175 2.76 -2.59 -30.37
N SER A 176 3.89 -1.93 -30.08
CA SER A 176 4.47 -1.98 -28.75
C SER A 176 3.56 -1.26 -27.74
N TRP A 177 3.58 -1.71 -26.48
CA TRP A 177 2.83 -1.07 -25.41
C TRP A 177 3.28 0.38 -25.18
N ALA A 178 4.58 0.66 -25.31
CA ALA A 178 5.11 2.02 -25.22
C ALA A 178 4.48 2.96 -26.26
N LYS A 179 4.31 2.51 -27.51
CA LYS A 179 3.61 3.30 -28.54
C LYS A 179 2.11 3.44 -28.25
N ALA A 180 1.48 2.38 -27.74
CA ALA A 180 0.10 2.43 -27.30
C ALA A 180 -0.13 3.44 -26.17
N CYS A 181 0.89 3.73 -25.36
CA CYS A 181 0.80 4.69 -24.27
C CYS A 181 0.90 6.17 -24.68
N PHE A 182 1.13 6.49 -25.96
CA PHE A 182 1.14 7.88 -26.39
C PHE A 182 -0.27 8.52 -26.30
N PRO A 183 -0.36 9.85 -26.18
CA PRO A 183 -1.60 10.58 -26.37
C PRO A 183 -2.28 10.22 -27.70
N VAL A 184 -3.62 10.33 -27.74
CA VAL A 184 -4.40 10.05 -28.97
C VAL A 184 -3.97 10.98 -30.11
N ALA A 185 -3.64 12.24 -29.79
CA ALA A 185 -3.12 13.22 -30.76
C ALA A 185 -1.77 12.81 -31.37
N GLU A 186 -1.00 11.94 -30.71
CA GLU A 186 0.30 11.43 -31.16
C GLU A 186 0.19 10.00 -31.73
N GLY A 187 -1.04 9.54 -32.03
CA GLY A 187 -1.29 8.21 -32.62
C GLY A 187 -1.26 7.06 -31.61
N GLY A 188 -1.26 7.35 -30.30
CA GLY A 188 -1.39 6.33 -29.26
C GLY A 188 -2.84 6.02 -28.88
N LEU A 189 -3.01 5.11 -27.92
CA LEU A 189 -4.31 4.69 -27.40
C LEU A 189 -4.72 5.51 -26.18
N GLY A 190 -4.09 6.65 -25.86
CA GLY A 190 -4.47 7.50 -24.73
C GLY A 190 -4.43 6.80 -23.36
N VAL A 191 -3.68 5.72 -23.26
CA VAL A 191 -3.37 5.02 -22.00
C VAL A 191 -2.06 5.61 -21.48
N ARG A 192 -1.94 5.97 -20.20
CA ARG A 192 -0.67 6.53 -19.69
C ARG A 192 0.22 5.42 -19.14
N SER A 193 1.53 5.50 -19.35
CA SER A 193 2.46 4.55 -18.72
C SER A 193 2.38 4.65 -17.19
N LEU A 194 2.53 3.52 -16.51
CA LEU A 194 2.61 3.50 -15.05
C LEU A 194 3.89 4.19 -14.55
N ALA A 195 4.95 4.21 -15.33
CA ALA A 195 6.16 4.96 -14.99
C ALA A 195 5.90 6.47 -14.91
N ASP A 196 5.07 7.00 -15.81
CA ASP A 196 4.69 8.41 -15.79
C ASP A 196 3.79 8.73 -14.60
N TYR A 197 2.86 7.84 -14.25
CA TYR A 197 2.06 7.97 -13.02
C TYR A 197 2.94 8.02 -11.77
N VAL A 198 3.90 7.10 -11.62
CA VAL A 198 4.81 7.08 -10.48
C VAL A 198 5.64 8.36 -10.41
N ARG A 199 6.13 8.86 -11.56
CA ARG A 199 6.86 10.13 -11.63
C ARG A 199 5.98 11.30 -11.19
N ALA A 200 4.76 11.39 -11.72
CA ALA A 200 3.82 12.44 -11.38
C ALA A 200 3.42 12.40 -9.89
N PHE A 201 3.19 11.22 -9.31
CA PHE A 201 2.91 11.09 -7.89
C PHE A 201 4.11 11.47 -7.02
N SER A 202 5.32 11.12 -7.45
CA SER A 202 6.55 11.52 -6.75
C SER A 202 6.71 13.05 -6.75
N MET A 203 6.44 13.70 -7.89
CA MET A 203 6.43 15.17 -8.01
C MET A 203 5.33 15.80 -7.14
N LYS A 204 4.12 15.23 -7.13
CA LYS A 204 3.02 15.67 -6.26
C LYS A 204 3.38 15.57 -4.79
N LEU A 205 4.06 14.49 -4.38
CA LEU A 205 4.51 14.28 -3.02
C LEU A 205 5.60 15.29 -2.63
N TRP A 206 6.57 15.52 -3.52
CA TRP A 206 7.60 16.55 -3.36
C TRP A 206 7.01 17.96 -3.22
N TRP A 207 6.04 18.30 -4.07
CA TRP A 207 5.33 19.58 -3.98
C TRP A 207 4.61 19.72 -2.64
N ARG A 208 3.91 18.68 -2.17
CA ARG A 208 3.25 18.69 -0.85
C ARG A 208 4.26 18.85 0.29
N PHE A 209 5.43 18.22 0.18
CA PHE A 209 6.49 18.34 1.17
C PHE A 209 6.97 19.78 1.30
N ARG A 210 7.17 20.47 0.17
CA ARG A 210 7.71 21.84 0.15
C ARG A 210 6.65 22.93 0.36
N GLY A 211 5.41 22.71 -0.07
CA GLY A 211 4.39 23.75 -0.16
C GLY A 211 3.32 23.70 0.94
N LYS A 212 3.29 22.67 1.79
CA LYS A 212 2.28 22.56 2.87
C LYS A 212 2.94 22.17 4.19
N SER A 213 2.61 22.90 5.26
CA SER A 213 2.85 22.46 6.64
C SER A 213 1.80 21.41 7.03
N SER A 214 2.23 20.17 7.14
CA SER A 214 1.41 19.03 7.51
C SER A 214 2.22 18.14 8.44
N LEU A 215 1.55 17.35 9.29
CA LEU A 215 2.24 16.40 10.18
C LEU A 215 3.27 15.53 9.44
N TRP A 216 2.92 15.09 8.22
CA TRP A 216 3.82 14.32 7.37
C TRP A 216 5.03 15.12 6.87
N SER A 217 4.83 16.36 6.40
CA SER A 217 5.93 17.19 5.89
C SER A 217 6.86 17.65 7.01
N GLU A 218 6.33 18.01 8.17
CA GLU A 218 7.13 18.36 9.34
C GLU A 218 7.90 17.15 9.89
N TYR A 219 7.27 15.96 9.93
CA TYR A 219 7.95 14.72 10.30
C TYR A 219 9.10 14.38 9.34
N LEU A 220 8.90 14.56 8.03
CA LEU A 220 9.96 14.33 7.05
C LEU A 220 11.08 15.36 7.16
N HIS A 221 10.75 16.63 7.39
CA HIS A 221 11.74 17.67 7.62
C HIS A 221 12.62 17.31 8.81
N GLY A 222 12.04 17.01 9.98
CA GLY A 222 12.83 16.62 11.16
C GLY A 222 13.57 15.29 11.03
N ARG A 223 13.34 14.49 9.98
CA ARG A 223 14.03 13.20 9.79
C ARG A 223 15.16 13.27 8.76
N TYR A 224 15.01 14.10 7.74
CA TYR A 224 15.86 14.07 6.55
C TYR A 224 16.47 15.43 6.19
N CYS A 225 16.06 16.52 6.83
CA CYS A 225 16.62 17.86 6.65
C CYS A 225 17.31 18.29 7.94
#